data_AF-A0A645E7V3-F1
#
_entry.id   AF-A0A645E7V3-F1
#
_cell.length_a   1.000
_cell.length_b   1.000
_cell.length_c   1.000
_cell.angle_alpha   90.00
_cell.angle_beta   90.00
_cell.angle_gamma   90.00
#
_symmetry.space_group_name_H-M   'P 1'
#
loop_
_entity.id
_entity.type
_entity.pdbx_description
1 polymer ?
#
loop_
_entity_poly.entity_id
_entity_poly.type
_entity_poly.pdbx_seq_one_letter_code
_entity_poly.pdbx_strand_id
1 'polypeptide(L)' 'MPDANTLKWKIEELREELHQLVITKQGNFTDEEVARLSSELDEVIVAYEKVK' A
#
# COMPACT_ATOMS: atom_id res chain seq x y z
N MET A 1 -0.31 7.54 18.77
CA MET A 1 0.32 7.76 17.45
C MET A 1 0.64 6.38 16.91
N PRO A 2 0.32 6.04 15.66
CA PRO A 2 0.69 4.74 15.12
C PRO A 2 2.22 4.59 15.18
N ASP A 3 2.69 3.53 15.81
CA ASP A 3 4.12 3.25 15.93
C ASP A 3 4.70 2.89 14.56
N ALA A 4 5.99 3.18 14.34
CA ALA A 4 6.68 2.87 13.09
C ALA A 4 6.50 1.39 12.68
N ASN A 5 6.49 0.47 13.65
CA ASN A 5 6.21 -0.95 13.39
C ASN A 5 4.80 -1.20 12.83
N THR A 6 3.77 -0.53 13.35
CA THR A 6 2.40 -0.67 12.86
C THR A 6 2.27 -0.18 11.42
N LEU A 7 2.91 0.94 11.11
CA LEU A 7 2.94 1.49 9.75
C LEU A 7 3.71 0.57 8.79
N LYS A 8 4.83 -0.01 9.23
CA LYS A 8 5.60 -0.97 8.43
C LYS A 8 4.78 -2.22 8.09
N TRP A 9 4.08 -2.79 9.07
CA TRP A 9 3.17 -3.93 8.84
C TRP A 9 2.07 -3.59 7.83
N LYS A 10 1.50 -2.38 7.94
CA LYS A 10 0.48 -1.88 7.02
C LYS A 10 0.99 -1.72 5.60
N ILE A 11 2.24 -1.27 5.43
CA ILE A 11 2.90 -1.17 4.12
C ILE A 11 3.07 -2.57 3.51
N GLU A 12 3.52 -3.56 4.28
CA GLU A 12 3.67 -4.94 3.79
C GLU A 12 2.31 -5.55 3.41
N GLU A 13 1.28 -5.36 4.23
CA GLU A 13 -0.09 -5.81 3.95
C GLU A 13 -0.65 -5.20 2.66
N LEU A 14 -0.63 -3.87 2.54
CA LEU A 14 -1.10 -3.15 1.35
C LEU A 14 -0.31 -3.52 0.10
N ARG A 15 1.00 -3.79 0.24
CA ARG A 15 1.86 -4.19 -0.88
C ARG A 15 1.54 -5.60 -1.35
N GLU A 16 1.20 -6.51 -0.44
CA GLU A 16 0.78 -7.86 -0.77
C GLU A 16 -0.62 -7.86 -1.42
N GLU A 17 -1.56 -7.07 -0.89
CA GLU A 17 -2.87 -6.85 -1.50
C GLU A 17 -2.75 -6.25 -2.91
N LEU A 18 -1.94 -5.21 -3.08
CA LEU A 18 -1.73 -4.58 -4.39
C LEU A 18 -1.10 -5.56 -5.38
N HIS A 19 -0.16 -6.40 -4.92
CA HIS A 19 0.44 -7.44 -5.75
C HIS A 19 -0.57 -8.50 -6.19
N GLN A 20 -1.40 -8.99 -5.27
CA GLN A 20 -2.50 -9.92 -5.59
C GLN A 20 -3.48 -9.28 -6.55
N LEU A 21 -3.87 -8.03 -6.31
CA LEU A 21 -4.80 -7.29 -7.15
C LEU A 21 -4.26 -7.14 -8.57
N VAL A 22 -2.98 -6.80 -8.72
CA VAL A 22 -2.30 -6.71 -10.02
C VAL A 22 -2.27 -8.06 -10.72
N ILE A 23 -2.03 -9.16 -10.01
CA ILE A 23 -2.07 -10.52 -10.58
C ILE A 23 -3.49 -10.86 -11.04
N THR A 24 -4.49 -10.64 -10.19
CA THR A 24 -5.91 -10.91 -10.49
C THR A 24 -6.40 -10.08 -11.67
N LYS A 25 -5.99 -8.82 -11.75
CA LYS A 25 -6.36 -7.88 -12.82
C LYS A 25 -5.44 -8.01 -14.05
N GLN A 26 -4.58 -9.04 -14.12
CA GLN A 26 -3.66 -9.31 -15.22
C GLN A 26 -2.73 -8.14 -15.61
N GLY A 27 -2.23 -7.40 -14.61
CA GLY A 27 -1.35 -6.25 -14.85
C GLY A 27 -2.11 -4.97 -15.23
N ASN A 28 -3.42 -4.91 -14.99
CA ASN A 28 -4.20 -3.70 -15.22
C ASN A 28 -4.00 -2.68 -14.07
N PHE A 29 -2.84 -2.03 -14.05
CA PHE A 29 -2.49 -0.97 -13.08
C PHE A 29 -3.35 0.29 -13.21
N THR A 30 -4.13 0.39 -14.29
CA THR A 30 -5.10 1.47 -14.54
C THR A 30 -6.47 1.22 -13.93
N ASP A 31 -6.68 0.06 -13.28
CA ASP A 31 -7.89 -0.20 -12.51
C ASP A 31 -7.97 0.78 -11.33
N GLU A 32 -9.13 1.42 -11.13
CA GLU A 32 -9.35 2.39 -10.05
C GLU A 32 -9.02 1.79 -8.67
N GLU A 33 -9.21 0.49 -8.50
CA GLU A 33 -8.94 -0.22 -7.26
C GLU A 33 -7.42 -0.35 -7.02
N VAL A 34 -6.63 -0.63 -8.06
CA VAL A 34 -5.16 -0.64 -7.99
C VAL A 34 -4.61 0.77 -7.73
N ALA A 35 -5.16 1.78 -8.42
CA ALA A 35 -4.75 3.18 -8.25
C ALA A 35 -5.04 3.69 -6.83
N ARG A 36 -6.18 3.28 -6.26
CA ARG A 36 -6.57 3.64 -4.90
C ARG A 36 -5.68 2.96 -3.87
N LEU A 37 -5.44 1.65 -4.00
CA LEU A 37 -4.52 0.89 -3.15
C LEU A 37 -3.09 1.44 -3.23
N SER A 38 -2.64 1.84 -4.42
CA SER A 38 -1.33 2.47 -4.60
C SER A 38 -1.24 3.81 -3.89
N SER A 39 -2.27 4.64 -3.97
CA SER A 39 -2.32 5.93 -3.29
C SER A 39 -2.30 5.77 -1.77
N GLU A 40 -3.07 4.80 -1.26
CA GLU A 40 -3.12 4.49 0.18
C GLU A 40 -1.77 3.97 0.68
N LEU A 41 -1.09 3.13 -0.10
CA LEU A 41 0.26 2.66 0.20
C LEU A 41 1.26 3.83 0.30
N ASP A 42 1.23 4.76 -0.66
CA ASP A 42 2.07 5.97 -0.66
C ASP A 42 1.83 6.83 0.59
N GLU A 43 0.57 7.04 0.98
CA GLU A 43 0.23 7.79 2.19
C GLU A 43 0.78 7.14 3.47
N VAL A 44 0.69 5.81 3.57
CA VAL A 44 1.22 5.06 4.71
C VAL A 44 2.75 5.06 4.72
N ILE A 45 3.41 4.98 3.56
CA ILE A 45 4.87 5.12 3.44
C ILE A 45 5.32 6.49 3.93
N VAL A 46 4.67 7.56 3.47
CA VAL A 46 4.97 8.93 3.90
C VAL A 46 4.74 9.10 5.40
N ALA A 47 3.67 8.51 5.94
CA ALA A 47 3.42 8.50 7.38
C ALA A 47 4.52 7.75 8.15
N TYR A 48 5.00 6.61 7.63
CA TYR A 48 6.09 5.85 8.21
C TYR A 48 7.40 6.63 8.20
N GLU A 49 7.75 7.28 7.09
CA GLU A 49 8.95 8.12 7.02
C GLU A 49 8.91 9.32 7.96
N LYS A 50 7.72 9.85 8.26
CA LYS A 50 7.56 10.93 9.25
C LYS A 50 7.72 10.47 10.70
N VAL A 51 7.56 9.17 10.97
CA VAL A 51 7.60 8.59 12.32
C VAL A 51 8.96 7.89 12.59
N LYS A 52 9.66 7.46 11.55
CA LYS A 52 10.99 6.84 11.60
C LYS A 52 12.09 7.86 11.95
#